data_AF-A0A9D2IEU3-F1
#
_entry.id   AF-A0A9D2IEU3-F1
#
_cell.length_a   1.000
_cell.length_b   1.000
_cell.length_c   1.000
_cell.angle_alpha   90.00
_cell.angle_beta   90.00
_cell.angle_gamma   90.00
#
_symmetry.space_group_name_H-M   'P 1'
#
loop_
_entity.id
_entity.type
_entity.pdbx_description
1 polymer ?
#
loop_
_entity_poly.entity_id
_entity_poly.type
_entity_poly.pdbx_seq_one_letter_code
_entity_poly.pdbx_strand_id
1 'polypeptide(L)'
;GSTIKHFGLGYSGKYSDDLYRYLKKQGYEDGILKESGLITIDEKRGGYDKFWNRAMFPIMDVNNRVIGFGGRVMGEGEPKYLNSPETAVFDKSRNLYGLNFARQSRKPQILLCEGYMDVIALHQAGFDNAVASLGTSFTSGHANLLKRYTKEVYLTFDSDGAGVKAALRAIPILKEAGLTAKVINMKPHKDPDEFIKAEGAQAYQQRIDEAENSFMFEVRMLERDYDMKDPESKTEFFEETAKKLLQFQEELERENYIEAVASRYQVGFEQLRSMVKNQAARGAYPGKERRTLKSGVQKDKKKPDGMKQSQRLLLTWLIEDTRLFEIIEKYITPEDFTEGLYHTVASMLYEQYRQGAVNPARIISNFTEEEEQKEVAALFNARIYPVENQAEREKALTETIVRVKKNSLEYRAAHLDPTDIAGLQQIINDQKKLDQMQNLHISID
;
A
#
# COMPACT_ATOMS: atom_id res chain seq x y z
N GLY A 1 -21.16 34.66 0.47
CA GLY A 1 -20.88 33.97 -0.81
C GLY A 1 -21.33 32.53 -0.73
N SER A 2 -21.69 31.92 -1.86
CA SER A 2 -22.16 30.53 -1.97
C SER A 2 -21.12 29.52 -1.46
N THR A 3 -19.83 29.71 -1.76
CA THR A 3 -18.74 28.82 -1.31
C THR A 3 -18.60 28.76 0.21
N ILE A 4 -18.68 29.92 0.89
CA ILE A 4 -18.60 30.00 2.36
C ILE A 4 -19.68 29.11 2.99
N LYS A 5 -20.92 29.17 2.47
CA LYS A 5 -22.02 28.32 2.93
C LYS A 5 -21.81 26.86 2.57
N HIS A 6 -21.34 26.58 1.36
CA HIS A 6 -21.13 25.22 0.86
C HIS A 6 -20.12 24.43 1.71
N PHE A 7 -18.99 25.05 2.05
CA PHE A 7 -17.93 24.45 2.87
C PHE A 7 -18.11 24.67 4.37
N GLY A 8 -19.14 25.41 4.80
CA GLY A 8 -19.35 25.74 6.21
C GLY A 8 -18.23 26.59 6.83
N LEU A 9 -17.56 27.43 6.05
CA LEU A 9 -16.42 28.21 6.53
C LEU A 9 -16.85 29.17 7.65
N GLY A 10 -16.02 29.26 8.69
CA GLY A 10 -16.29 30.06 9.88
C GLY A 10 -15.11 30.91 10.32
N TYR A 11 -15.23 31.51 11.51
CA TYR A 11 -14.17 32.28 12.15
C TYR A 11 -14.16 32.01 13.65
N SER A 12 -12.97 31.75 14.20
CA SER A 12 -12.74 31.75 15.63
C SER A 12 -12.19 33.11 16.06
N GLY A 13 -12.83 33.71 17.06
CA GLY A 13 -12.55 35.05 17.58
C GLY A 13 -11.14 35.20 18.16
N LYS A 14 -10.74 36.43 18.45
CA LYS A 14 -9.39 36.73 18.96
C LYS A 14 -9.14 36.24 20.39
N TYR A 15 -10.20 35.99 21.14
CA TYR A 15 -10.11 35.52 22.52
C TYR A 15 -9.87 34.02 22.54
N SER A 16 -9.04 33.58 23.48
CA SER A 16 -8.61 32.20 23.57
C SER A 16 -9.54 31.33 24.41
N ASP A 17 -10.69 31.79 24.88
CA ASP A 17 -11.56 30.99 25.76
C ASP A 17 -13.07 31.22 25.51
N ASP A 18 -13.43 31.83 24.38
CA ASP A 18 -14.82 32.11 24.02
C ASP A 18 -15.62 30.81 23.83
N LEU A 19 -15.06 29.84 23.09
CA LEU A 19 -15.70 28.55 22.85
C LEU A 19 -15.78 27.73 24.14
N TYR A 20 -14.69 27.70 24.94
CA TYR A 20 -14.69 27.02 26.23
C TYR A 20 -15.81 27.53 27.13
N ARG A 21 -15.87 28.85 27.37
CA ARG A 21 -16.92 29.48 28.20
C ARG A 21 -18.32 29.21 27.68
N TYR A 22 -18.51 29.29 26.36
CA TYR A 22 -19.79 28.99 25.73
C TYR A 22 -20.21 27.54 26.02
N LEU A 23 -19.34 26.56 25.79
CA LEU A 23 -19.64 25.14 26.00
C LEU A 23 -19.84 24.80 27.48
N LYS A 24 -19.09 25.43 28.39
CA LYS A 24 -19.34 25.32 29.84
C LYS A 24 -20.74 25.82 30.20
N LYS A 25 -21.18 26.94 29.63
CA LYS A 25 -22.52 27.48 29.83
C LYS A 25 -23.62 26.55 29.29
N GLN A 26 -23.33 25.76 28.25
CA GLN A 26 -24.23 24.72 27.73
C GLN A 26 -24.23 23.43 28.57
N GLY A 27 -23.41 23.35 29.63
CA GLY A 27 -23.38 22.21 30.55
C GLY A 27 -22.40 21.09 30.17
N TYR A 28 -21.48 21.33 29.23
CA TYR A 28 -20.46 20.33 28.89
C TYR A 28 -19.38 20.22 29.97
N GLU A 29 -19.00 18.98 30.28
CA GLU A 29 -17.95 18.68 31.25
C GLU A 29 -16.55 18.84 30.64
N ASP A 30 -15.57 19.14 31.49
CA ASP A 30 -14.19 19.40 31.05
C ASP A 30 -13.55 18.19 30.35
N GLY A 31 -13.90 16.96 30.78
CA GLY A 31 -13.42 15.72 30.16
C GLY A 31 -13.78 15.63 28.67
N ILE A 32 -15.08 15.75 28.35
CA ILE A 32 -15.54 15.67 26.96
C ILE A 32 -15.01 16.84 26.10
N LEU A 33 -14.85 18.03 26.70
CA LEU A 33 -14.27 19.18 26.00
C LEU A 33 -12.81 18.95 25.63
N LYS A 34 -12.02 18.35 26.51
CA LYS A 34 -10.63 17.96 26.23
C LYS A 34 -10.55 16.91 25.13
N GLU A 35 -11.39 15.88 25.20
CA GLU A 35 -11.42 14.77 24.23
C GLU A 35 -11.89 15.21 22.83
N SER A 36 -12.70 16.26 22.74
CA SER A 36 -13.12 16.83 21.45
C SER A 36 -11.96 17.35 20.59
N GLY A 37 -10.80 17.61 21.22
CA GLY A 37 -9.66 18.22 20.55
C GLY A 37 -9.84 19.70 20.21
N LEU A 38 -10.94 20.34 20.63
CA LEU A 38 -11.22 21.76 20.42
C LEU A 38 -10.78 22.63 21.61
N ILE A 39 -10.72 22.05 22.81
CA ILE A 39 -10.33 22.74 24.04
C ILE A 39 -9.06 22.09 24.61
N THR A 40 -8.11 22.92 25.02
CA THR A 40 -6.97 22.51 25.85
C THR A 40 -7.26 22.88 27.30
N ILE A 41 -6.98 21.97 28.23
CA ILE A 41 -7.13 22.21 29.67
C ILE A 41 -5.78 21.89 30.32
N ASP A 42 -5.20 22.89 30.98
CA ASP A 42 -3.99 22.74 31.79
C ASP A 42 -4.12 23.43 33.15
N GLU A 43 -3.28 23.02 34.10
CA GLU A 43 -3.32 23.50 35.49
C GLU A 43 -3.01 24.99 35.64
N LYS A 44 -2.29 25.59 34.68
CA LYS A 44 -1.82 26.98 34.77
C LYS A 44 -2.81 27.97 34.18
N ARG A 45 -3.44 27.63 33.07
CA ARG A 45 -4.29 28.52 32.26
C ARG A 45 -5.77 28.14 32.32
N GLY A 46 -6.11 26.99 32.90
CA GLY A 46 -7.48 26.46 32.85
C GLY A 46 -7.85 25.99 31.45
N GLY A 47 -9.15 25.98 31.14
CA GLY A 47 -9.66 25.63 29.81
C GLY A 47 -9.58 26.79 28.83
N TYR A 48 -9.01 26.54 27.65
CA TYR A 48 -8.91 27.51 26.56
C TYR A 48 -9.04 26.83 25.19
N ASP A 49 -9.48 27.60 24.22
CA ASP A 49 -9.74 27.22 22.85
C ASP A 49 -8.44 26.85 22.13
N LYS A 50 -8.45 25.75 21.38
CA LYS A 50 -7.33 25.37 20.52
C LYS A 50 -7.21 26.25 19.28
N PHE A 51 -8.33 26.79 18.83
CA PHE A 51 -8.41 27.70 17.69
C PHE A 51 -8.85 29.06 18.18
N TRP A 52 -7.99 30.07 18.01
CA TRP A 52 -8.32 31.47 18.23
C TRP A 52 -7.70 32.30 17.10
N ASN A 53 -8.38 33.38 16.74
CA ASN A 53 -8.02 34.30 15.67
C ASN A 53 -7.74 33.58 14.33
N ARG A 54 -8.64 32.67 13.95
CA ARG A 54 -8.45 31.78 12.78
C ARG A 54 -9.69 31.74 11.89
N ALA A 55 -9.48 31.77 10.58
CA ALA A 55 -10.48 31.31 9.63
C ALA A 55 -10.62 29.79 9.77
N MET A 56 -11.86 29.32 9.93
CA MET A 56 -12.18 27.93 10.30
C MET A 56 -12.70 27.14 9.10
N PHE A 57 -12.17 25.94 8.95
CA PHE A 57 -12.47 24.99 7.87
C PHE A 57 -13.01 23.70 8.50
N PRO A 58 -14.34 23.49 8.56
CA PRO A 58 -14.88 22.25 9.09
C PRO A 58 -14.43 21.05 8.27
N ILE A 59 -13.95 20.02 8.94
CA ILE A 59 -13.59 18.74 8.35
C ILE A 59 -14.80 17.84 8.53
N MET A 60 -15.39 17.41 7.42
CA MET A 60 -16.58 16.57 7.41
C MET A 60 -16.22 15.13 7.02
N ASP A 61 -16.86 14.17 7.69
CA ASP A 61 -16.85 12.80 7.22
C ASP A 61 -17.67 12.67 5.93
N VAL A 62 -17.67 11.48 5.33
CA VAL A 62 -18.45 11.24 4.11
C VAL A 62 -19.92 11.61 4.30
N ASN A 63 -20.53 11.42 5.47
CA ASN A 63 -21.94 11.71 5.74
C ASN A 63 -22.24 13.18 6.09
N ASN A 64 -21.32 14.10 5.83
CA ASN A 64 -21.42 15.53 6.16
C ASN A 64 -21.48 15.82 7.68
N ARG A 65 -21.02 14.90 8.53
CA ARG A 65 -20.87 15.17 9.97
C ARG A 65 -19.53 15.85 10.21
N VAL A 66 -19.53 16.95 10.96
CA VAL A 66 -18.29 17.63 11.35
C VAL A 66 -17.55 16.77 12.36
N ILE A 67 -16.34 16.35 12.02
CA ILE A 67 -15.49 15.48 12.84
C ILE A 67 -14.22 16.19 13.35
N GLY A 68 -13.86 17.31 12.73
CA GLY A 68 -12.72 18.11 13.16
C GLY A 68 -12.71 19.46 12.45
N PHE A 69 -11.65 20.24 12.68
CA PHE A 69 -11.49 21.54 12.04
C PHE A 69 -10.04 21.76 11.60
N GLY A 70 -9.88 22.43 10.46
CA GLY A 70 -8.68 23.17 10.10
C GLY A 70 -8.86 24.65 10.46
N GLY A 71 -7.75 25.35 10.68
CA GLY A 71 -7.75 26.75 11.09
C GLY A 71 -6.54 27.50 10.53
N ARG A 72 -6.78 28.54 9.73
CA ARG A 72 -5.73 29.44 9.22
C ARG A 72 -5.66 30.71 10.05
N VAL A 73 -4.48 31.07 10.56
CA VAL A 73 -4.29 32.28 11.38
C VAL A 73 -4.67 33.55 10.61
N MET A 74 -5.30 34.49 11.31
CA MET A 74 -5.67 35.81 10.81
C MET A 74 -4.69 36.84 11.37
N GLY A 75 -3.78 37.34 10.54
CA GLY A 75 -2.71 38.25 10.98
C GLY A 75 -1.45 37.49 11.40
N GLU A 76 -0.77 37.98 12.44
CA GLU A 76 0.45 37.36 12.96
C GLU A 76 0.13 36.20 13.93
N GLY A 77 0.87 35.10 13.81
CA GLY A 77 0.79 33.96 14.72
C GLY A 77 1.19 32.65 14.06
N GLU A 78 1.62 31.69 14.88
CA GLU A 78 2.05 30.37 14.42
C GLU A 78 1.26 29.24 15.09
N PRO A 79 1.10 28.09 14.43
CA PRO A 79 1.42 27.84 13.02
C PRO A 79 0.41 28.52 12.08
N LYS A 80 0.82 28.78 10.82
CA LYS A 80 -0.06 29.38 9.79
C LYS A 80 -1.35 28.59 9.59
N TYR A 81 -1.23 27.27 9.58
CA TYR A 81 -2.33 26.32 9.51
C TYR A 81 -2.28 25.38 10.72
N LEU A 82 -3.42 25.15 11.34
CA LEU A 82 -3.59 24.25 12.48
C LEU A 82 -4.76 23.32 12.19
N ASN A 83 -4.61 22.02 12.48
CA ASN A 83 -5.70 21.06 12.39
C ASN A 83 -6.02 20.50 13.78
N SER A 84 -7.26 20.07 13.98
CA SER A 84 -7.66 19.29 15.15
C SER A 84 -6.69 18.12 15.38
N PRO A 85 -6.42 17.73 16.63
CA PRO A 85 -5.66 16.50 16.90
C PRO A 85 -6.48 15.27 16.48
N GLU A 86 -5.88 14.09 16.53
CA GLU A 86 -6.64 12.83 16.44
C GLU A 86 -7.68 12.76 17.57
N THR A 87 -8.88 12.25 17.27
CA THR A 87 -9.96 12.05 18.25
C THR A 87 -10.69 10.74 17.96
N ALA A 88 -11.62 10.34 18.83
CA ALA A 88 -12.45 9.16 18.61
C ALA A 88 -13.27 9.22 17.29
N VAL A 89 -13.52 10.42 16.76
CA VAL A 89 -14.30 10.63 15.53
C VAL A 89 -13.47 11.12 14.35
N PHE A 90 -12.20 11.47 14.57
CA PHE A 90 -11.32 12.02 13.54
C PHE A 90 -9.96 11.33 13.53
N ASP A 91 -9.73 10.60 12.45
CA ASP A 91 -8.45 9.97 12.11
C ASP A 91 -7.87 10.63 10.85
N LYS A 92 -6.80 11.42 10.98
CA LYS A 92 -6.19 12.13 9.83
C LYS A 92 -5.63 11.20 8.77
N SER A 93 -5.29 9.96 9.13
CA SER A 93 -4.73 8.98 8.20
C SER A 93 -5.80 8.28 7.35
N ARG A 94 -7.08 8.53 7.65
CA ARG A 94 -8.23 7.86 7.03
C ARG A 94 -9.34 8.83 6.63
N ASN A 95 -9.08 10.14 6.60
CA ASN A 95 -10.04 11.15 6.20
C ASN A 95 -9.41 12.15 5.23
N LEU A 96 -10.14 12.47 4.17
CA LEU A 96 -9.73 13.45 3.17
C LEU A 96 -10.72 14.61 3.17
N TYR A 97 -10.20 15.83 3.24
CA TYR A 97 -11.01 17.03 3.12
C TYR A 97 -11.72 17.07 1.77
N GLY A 98 -13.00 17.46 1.74
CA GLY A 98 -13.79 17.58 0.51
C GLY A 98 -14.35 16.26 -0.05
N LEU A 99 -14.02 15.10 0.55
CA LEU A 99 -14.50 13.81 0.05
C LEU A 99 -16.03 13.66 0.09
N ASN A 100 -16.69 14.31 1.06
CA ASN A 100 -18.14 14.35 1.18
C ASN A 100 -18.83 14.96 -0.06
N PHE A 101 -18.13 15.88 -0.74
CA PHE A 101 -18.52 16.47 -2.01
C PHE A 101 -18.02 15.61 -3.19
N ALA A 102 -16.72 15.29 -3.23
CA ALA A 102 -16.08 14.60 -4.34
C ALA A 102 -16.67 13.23 -4.66
N ARG A 103 -17.19 12.50 -3.65
CA ARG A 103 -17.88 11.22 -3.85
C ARG A 103 -19.14 11.31 -4.72
N GLN A 104 -19.72 12.51 -4.87
CA GLN A 104 -20.92 12.75 -5.69
C GLN A 104 -20.57 13.17 -7.12
N SER A 105 -19.29 13.51 -7.36
CA SER A 105 -18.84 13.88 -8.68
C SER A 105 -18.99 12.72 -9.67
N ARG A 106 -19.30 13.06 -10.91
CA ARG A 106 -19.36 12.10 -12.02
C ARG A 106 -18.04 12.01 -12.80
N LYS A 107 -17.02 12.79 -12.40
CA LYS A 107 -15.71 12.74 -13.02
C LYS A 107 -15.07 11.37 -12.73
N PRO A 108 -14.40 10.75 -13.72
CA PRO A 108 -13.83 9.41 -13.55
C PRO A 108 -12.66 9.39 -12.54
N GLN A 109 -12.02 10.53 -12.32
CA GLN A 109 -10.85 10.70 -11.47
C GLN A 109 -11.13 11.59 -10.25
N ILE A 110 -10.34 11.43 -9.19
CA ILE A 110 -10.28 12.36 -8.06
C ILE A 110 -9.00 13.21 -8.16
N LEU A 111 -9.12 14.52 -7.96
CA LEU A 111 -7.97 15.42 -7.85
C LEU A 111 -7.47 15.43 -6.40
N LEU A 112 -6.22 15.05 -6.16
CA LEU A 112 -5.63 15.01 -4.83
C LEU A 112 -4.67 16.19 -4.64
N CYS A 113 -5.05 17.11 -3.75
CA CYS A 113 -4.31 18.31 -3.38
C CYS A 113 -3.58 18.15 -2.03
N GLU A 114 -2.71 19.10 -1.69
CA GLU A 114 -2.02 19.13 -0.40
C GLU A 114 -2.85 19.80 0.70
N GLY A 115 -3.66 20.82 0.35
CA GLY A 115 -4.39 21.62 1.32
C GLY A 115 -5.88 21.80 1.02
N TYR A 116 -6.64 22.13 2.05
CA TYR A 116 -8.07 22.48 1.93
C TYR A 116 -8.31 23.76 1.11
N MET A 117 -7.35 24.69 1.07
CA MET A 117 -7.45 25.90 0.23
C MET A 117 -7.52 25.54 -1.25
N ASP A 118 -6.68 24.61 -1.70
CA ASP A 118 -6.66 24.15 -3.10
C ASP A 118 -7.96 23.45 -3.45
N VAL A 119 -8.48 22.62 -2.54
CA VAL A 119 -9.79 21.98 -2.71
C VAL A 119 -10.88 23.03 -2.87
N ILE A 120 -10.92 24.04 -2.01
CA ILE A 120 -11.94 25.10 -2.11
C ILE A 120 -11.80 25.87 -3.43
N ALA A 121 -10.57 26.22 -3.83
CA ALA A 121 -10.32 26.93 -5.09
C ALA A 121 -10.75 26.11 -6.31
N LEU A 122 -10.45 24.81 -6.33
CA LEU A 122 -10.86 23.90 -7.38
C LEU A 122 -12.38 23.74 -7.45
N HIS A 123 -13.05 23.56 -6.31
CA HIS A 123 -14.51 23.50 -6.28
C HIS A 123 -15.15 24.82 -6.72
N GLN A 124 -14.57 25.97 -6.36
CA GLN A 124 -15.01 27.28 -6.85
C GLN A 124 -14.89 27.41 -8.37
N ALA A 125 -13.87 26.76 -8.96
CA ALA A 125 -13.65 26.71 -10.40
C ALA A 125 -14.48 25.63 -11.12
N GLY A 126 -15.32 24.87 -10.38
CA GLY A 126 -16.20 23.84 -10.94
C GLY A 126 -15.63 22.42 -10.94
N PHE A 127 -14.47 22.20 -10.32
CA PHE A 127 -13.87 20.87 -10.11
C PHE A 127 -14.32 20.30 -8.77
N ASP A 128 -15.53 19.72 -8.76
CA ASP A 128 -16.17 19.14 -7.57
C ASP A 128 -15.55 17.82 -7.09
N ASN A 129 -14.59 17.26 -7.82
CA ASN A 129 -13.88 16.01 -7.56
C ASN A 129 -12.54 16.19 -6.83
N ALA A 130 -12.26 17.36 -6.26
CA ALA A 130 -11.02 17.62 -5.53
C ALA A 130 -11.10 17.26 -4.04
N VAL A 131 -10.02 16.71 -3.51
CA VAL A 131 -9.83 16.33 -2.09
C VAL A 131 -8.40 16.62 -1.61
N ALA A 132 -8.17 16.69 -0.31
CA ALA A 132 -6.82 16.89 0.26
C ALA A 132 -6.56 16.09 1.54
N SER A 133 -5.29 15.73 1.78
CA SER A 133 -4.85 15.22 3.09
C SER A 133 -4.75 16.37 4.11
N LEU A 134 -4.94 16.05 5.39
CA LEU A 134 -5.17 17.04 6.45
C LEU A 134 -3.89 17.38 7.22
N GLY A 135 -2.90 17.92 6.52
CA GLY A 135 -1.61 18.31 7.11
C GLY A 135 -0.77 17.10 7.55
N THR A 136 -0.99 15.95 6.92
CA THR A 136 -0.20 14.73 7.08
C THR A 136 0.26 14.25 5.71
N SER A 137 1.29 13.41 5.71
CA SER A 137 1.66 12.67 4.51
C SER A 137 0.50 11.80 4.04
N PHE A 138 0.35 11.64 2.73
CA PHE A 138 -0.62 10.71 2.16
C PHE A 138 -0.33 9.27 2.63
N THR A 139 -1.37 8.48 2.90
CA THR A 139 -1.26 7.17 3.57
C THR A 139 -1.99 6.10 2.77
N SER A 140 -1.72 4.83 3.09
CA SER A 140 -2.47 3.69 2.56
C SER A 140 -3.95 3.72 2.99
N GLY A 141 -4.26 4.29 4.16
CA GLY A 141 -5.63 4.55 4.60
C GLY A 141 -6.40 5.47 3.65
N HIS A 142 -5.76 6.54 3.19
CA HIS A 142 -6.32 7.43 2.17
C HIS A 142 -6.49 6.75 0.81
N ALA A 143 -5.49 6.01 0.33
CA ALA A 143 -5.58 5.30 -0.95
C ALA A 143 -6.72 4.26 -0.94
N ASN A 144 -6.84 3.48 0.14
CA ASN A 144 -7.95 2.53 0.31
C ASN A 144 -9.32 3.20 0.40
N LEU A 145 -9.39 4.43 0.91
CA LEU A 145 -10.62 5.22 0.91
C LEU A 145 -10.97 5.68 -0.52
N LEU A 146 -10.01 6.23 -1.26
CA LEU A 146 -10.20 6.69 -2.64
C LEU A 146 -10.60 5.56 -3.59
N LYS A 147 -10.03 4.37 -3.42
CA LYS A 147 -10.35 3.15 -4.21
C LYS A 147 -11.84 2.80 -4.23
N ARG A 148 -12.60 3.23 -3.22
CA ARG A 148 -14.06 2.99 -3.15
C ARG A 148 -14.85 3.85 -4.12
N TYR A 149 -14.26 4.95 -4.60
CA TYR A 149 -14.94 5.97 -5.39
C TYR A 149 -14.36 6.16 -6.80
N THR A 150 -13.08 5.81 -7.01
CA THR A 150 -12.43 5.97 -8.31
C THR A 150 -11.39 4.88 -8.57
N LYS A 151 -11.01 4.73 -9.84
CA LYS A 151 -9.83 3.97 -10.28
C LYS A 151 -8.63 4.87 -10.59
N GLU A 152 -8.84 6.19 -10.69
CA GLU A 152 -7.85 7.16 -11.15
C GLU A 152 -7.71 8.32 -10.16
N VAL A 153 -6.48 8.62 -9.75
CA VAL A 153 -6.16 9.74 -8.88
C VAL A 153 -5.14 10.63 -9.55
N TYR A 154 -5.47 11.91 -9.68
CA TYR A 154 -4.62 12.90 -10.33
C TYR A 154 -4.01 13.78 -9.24
N LEU A 155 -2.70 13.70 -9.07
CA LEU A 155 -1.94 14.46 -8.09
C LEU A 155 -1.80 15.90 -8.60
N THR A 156 -2.29 16.85 -7.82
CA THR A 156 -2.21 18.30 -8.10
C THR A 156 -1.52 19.03 -6.96
N PHE A 157 -0.32 18.56 -6.63
CA PHE A 157 0.55 19.08 -5.57
C PHE A 157 1.39 20.26 -6.05
N ASP A 158 1.86 21.09 -5.11
CA ASP A 158 2.61 22.31 -5.40
C ASP A 158 3.79 22.02 -6.35
N SER A 159 4.06 22.94 -7.27
CA SER A 159 5.16 22.79 -8.24
C SER A 159 6.57 22.93 -7.61
N ASP A 160 6.65 23.08 -6.29
CA ASP A 160 7.89 23.23 -5.54
C ASP A 160 8.53 21.88 -5.15
N GLY A 161 9.69 21.94 -4.49
CA GLY A 161 10.40 20.73 -4.09
C GLY A 161 9.66 19.86 -3.06
N ALA A 162 8.79 20.45 -2.23
CA ALA A 162 8.01 19.71 -1.24
C ALA A 162 6.85 18.97 -1.91
N GLY A 163 6.14 19.63 -2.84
CA GLY A 163 5.05 19.01 -3.59
C GLY A 163 5.52 17.90 -4.52
N VAL A 164 6.69 18.06 -5.17
CA VAL A 164 7.33 16.97 -5.93
C VAL A 164 7.64 15.76 -5.04
N LYS A 165 8.21 15.98 -3.84
CA LYS A 165 8.48 14.90 -2.88
C LYS A 165 7.19 14.28 -2.35
N ALA A 166 6.12 15.05 -2.17
CA ALA A 166 4.82 14.53 -1.80
C ALA A 166 4.25 13.62 -2.90
N ALA A 167 4.40 14.02 -4.17
CA ALA A 167 3.92 13.24 -5.32
C ALA A 167 4.66 11.90 -5.42
N LEU A 168 6.00 11.93 -5.36
CA LEU A 168 6.83 10.72 -5.39
C LEU A 168 6.51 9.74 -4.24
N ARG A 169 6.09 10.25 -3.07
CA ARG A 169 5.64 9.40 -1.96
C ARG A 169 4.22 8.86 -2.14
N ALA A 170 3.32 9.62 -2.76
CA ALA A 170 1.93 9.21 -2.95
C ALA A 170 1.76 8.16 -4.06
N ILE A 171 2.54 8.25 -5.15
CA ILE A 171 2.49 7.34 -6.30
C ILE A 171 2.56 5.84 -5.91
N PRO A 172 3.56 5.35 -5.15
CA PRO A 172 3.63 3.93 -4.79
C PRO A 172 2.45 3.51 -3.93
N ILE A 173 1.98 4.36 -3.01
CA ILE A 173 0.82 4.08 -2.14
C ILE A 173 -0.46 3.91 -2.97
N LEU A 174 -0.66 4.75 -3.98
CA LEU A 174 -1.78 4.64 -4.91
C LEU A 174 -1.69 3.36 -5.74
N LYS A 175 -0.50 3.06 -6.30
CA LYS A 175 -0.24 1.87 -7.10
C LYS A 175 -0.49 0.58 -6.31
N GLU A 176 -0.04 0.51 -5.06
CA GLU A 176 -0.27 -0.62 -4.15
C GLU A 176 -1.75 -0.83 -3.84
N ALA A 177 -2.53 0.25 -3.72
CA ALA A 177 -3.97 0.17 -3.59
C ALA A 177 -4.67 -0.26 -4.90
N GLY A 178 -3.97 -0.31 -6.03
CA GLY A 178 -4.53 -0.61 -7.35
C GLY A 178 -5.21 0.59 -8.00
N LEU A 179 -4.80 1.81 -7.65
CA LEU A 179 -5.22 3.05 -8.28
C LEU A 179 -4.19 3.49 -9.33
N THR A 180 -4.68 3.95 -10.47
CA THR A 180 -3.84 4.61 -11.48
C THR A 180 -3.57 6.05 -11.04
N ALA A 181 -2.29 6.44 -11.01
CA ALA A 181 -1.87 7.79 -10.67
C ALA A 181 -1.44 8.57 -11.91
N LYS A 182 -1.85 9.83 -11.99
CA LYS A 182 -1.30 10.82 -12.93
C LYS A 182 -0.89 12.08 -12.17
N VAL A 183 -0.02 12.89 -12.74
CA VAL A 183 0.47 14.13 -12.13
C VAL A 183 0.15 15.32 -13.03
N ILE A 184 -0.53 16.31 -12.46
CA ILE A 184 -0.85 17.56 -13.12
C ILE A 184 0.36 18.48 -12.98
N ASN A 185 0.90 18.95 -14.09
CA ASN A 185 1.96 19.96 -14.08
C ASN A 185 1.34 21.35 -14.03
N MET A 186 1.59 22.11 -12.95
CA MET A 186 1.04 23.47 -12.79
C MET A 186 2.02 24.57 -13.18
N LYS A 187 3.24 24.24 -13.61
CA LYS A 187 4.22 25.26 -14.02
C LYS A 187 3.65 26.18 -15.13
N PRO A 188 3.92 27.49 -15.08
CA PRO A 188 4.86 28.16 -14.17
C PRO A 188 4.28 28.52 -12.79
N HIS A 189 3.01 28.23 -12.52
CA HIS A 189 2.32 28.57 -11.28
C HIS A 189 2.68 27.64 -10.13
N LYS A 190 2.57 28.18 -8.91
CA LYS A 190 2.94 27.47 -7.70
C LYS A 190 1.93 26.37 -7.35
N ASP A 191 0.66 26.72 -7.28
CA ASP A 191 -0.42 25.89 -6.76
C ASP A 191 -1.70 26.02 -7.64
N PRO A 192 -2.74 25.18 -7.43
CA PRO A 192 -3.95 25.23 -8.26
C PRO A 192 -4.70 26.56 -8.15
N ASP A 193 -4.68 27.19 -6.97
CA ASP A 193 -5.35 28.47 -6.73
C ASP A 193 -4.72 29.60 -7.54
N GLU A 194 -3.39 29.71 -7.52
CA GLU A 194 -2.64 30.66 -8.33
C GLU A 194 -2.83 30.41 -9.83
N PHE A 195 -2.74 29.13 -10.25
CA PHE A 195 -2.96 28.75 -11.65
C PHE A 195 -4.34 29.20 -12.15
N ILE A 196 -5.39 28.86 -11.41
CA ILE A 196 -6.78 29.15 -11.82
C ILE A 196 -7.03 30.66 -11.85
N LYS A 197 -6.45 31.42 -10.92
CA LYS A 197 -6.55 32.89 -10.93
C LYS A 197 -5.86 33.52 -12.13
N ALA A 198 -4.76 32.94 -12.59
CA ALA A 198 -3.97 33.47 -13.70
C ALA A 198 -4.48 33.02 -15.08
N GLU A 199 -4.73 31.72 -15.27
CA GLU A 199 -5.05 31.12 -16.57
C GLU A 199 -6.52 30.69 -16.71
N GLY A 200 -7.26 30.58 -15.60
CA GLY A 200 -8.67 30.19 -15.59
C GLY A 200 -8.93 28.69 -15.59
N ALA A 201 -10.20 28.32 -15.35
CA ALA A 201 -10.64 26.94 -15.21
C ALA A 201 -10.47 26.11 -16.50
N GLN A 202 -10.66 26.73 -17.68
CA GLN A 202 -10.50 26.02 -18.95
C GLN A 202 -9.05 25.58 -19.18
N ALA A 203 -8.08 26.45 -18.89
CA ALA A 203 -6.66 26.09 -18.95
C ALA A 203 -6.31 25.00 -17.94
N TYR A 204 -6.89 25.04 -16.74
CA TYR A 204 -6.66 24.00 -15.75
C TYR A 204 -7.24 22.64 -16.19
N GLN A 205 -8.42 22.63 -16.84
CA GLN A 205 -8.97 21.42 -17.43
C GLN A 205 -8.04 20.85 -18.52
N GLN A 206 -7.40 21.69 -19.34
CA GLN A 206 -6.39 21.23 -20.29
C GLN A 206 -5.21 20.55 -19.56
N ARG A 207 -4.73 21.09 -18.43
CA ARG A 207 -3.68 20.45 -17.62
C ARG A 207 -4.14 19.10 -17.02
N ILE A 208 -5.42 18.95 -16.70
CA ILE A 208 -6.00 17.66 -16.30
C ILE A 208 -5.96 16.68 -17.48
N ASP A 209 -6.36 17.09 -18.67
CA ASP A 209 -6.44 16.23 -19.84
C ASP A 209 -5.04 15.78 -20.31
N GLU A 210 -4.05 16.66 -20.16
CA GLU A 210 -2.63 16.43 -20.45
C GLU A 210 -1.85 15.85 -19.25
N ALA A 211 -2.54 15.47 -18.16
CA ALA A 211 -1.89 14.99 -16.94
C ALA A 211 -0.96 13.80 -17.25
N GLU A 212 0.27 13.90 -16.74
CA GLU A 212 1.32 12.96 -17.07
C GLU A 212 1.15 11.66 -16.29
N ASN A 213 1.40 10.52 -16.94
CA ASN A 213 1.47 9.23 -16.25
C ASN A 213 2.51 9.25 -15.11
N SER A 214 2.17 8.66 -13.95
CA SER A 214 3.05 8.68 -12.77
C SER A 214 4.43 8.09 -13.00
N PHE A 215 4.57 7.05 -13.83
CA PHE A 215 5.87 6.46 -14.14
C PHE A 215 6.72 7.43 -14.97
N MET A 216 6.13 8.06 -15.98
CA MET A 216 6.84 9.07 -16.78
C MET A 216 7.23 10.29 -15.93
N PHE A 217 6.40 10.66 -14.95
CA PHE A 217 6.73 11.66 -13.94
C PHE A 217 7.96 11.24 -13.12
N GLU A 218 7.99 10.00 -12.61
CA GLU A 218 9.12 9.47 -11.84
C GLU A 218 10.41 9.47 -12.66
N VAL A 219 10.38 9.04 -13.92
CA VAL A 219 11.54 9.05 -14.81
C VAL A 219 12.04 10.47 -15.04
N ARG A 220 11.14 11.45 -15.27
CA ARG A 220 11.53 12.86 -15.40
C ARG A 220 12.11 13.43 -14.09
N MET A 221 11.63 12.99 -12.93
CA MET A 221 12.21 13.45 -11.66
C MET A 221 13.59 12.84 -11.45
N LEU A 222 13.77 11.56 -11.79
CA LEU A 222 15.06 10.87 -11.74
C LEU A 222 16.10 11.56 -12.63
N GLU A 223 15.72 12.00 -13.84
CA GLU A 223 16.60 12.72 -14.77
C GLU A 223 17.30 13.93 -14.13
N ARG A 224 16.67 14.59 -13.15
CA ARG A 224 17.24 15.78 -12.50
C ARG A 224 18.50 15.50 -11.68
N ASP A 225 18.72 14.24 -11.34
CA ASP A 225 19.88 13.80 -10.56
C ASP A 225 21.09 13.46 -11.45
N TYR A 226 20.96 13.60 -12.78
CA TYR A 226 21.99 13.23 -13.76
C TYR A 226 22.31 14.37 -14.73
N ASP A 227 23.56 14.42 -15.22
CA ASP A 227 23.95 15.29 -16.33
C ASP A 227 23.79 14.55 -17.66
N MET A 228 22.70 14.85 -18.36
CA MET A 228 22.37 14.22 -19.64
C MET A 228 23.34 14.56 -20.79
N LYS A 229 24.28 15.49 -20.58
CA LYS A 229 25.36 15.82 -21.54
C LYS A 229 26.61 14.98 -21.33
N ASP A 230 26.81 14.46 -20.12
CA ASP A 230 27.92 13.58 -19.80
C ASP A 230 27.56 12.13 -20.19
N PRO A 231 28.35 11.45 -21.05
CA PRO A 231 28.04 10.09 -21.49
C PRO A 231 27.92 9.06 -20.36
N GLU A 232 28.73 9.19 -19.31
CA GLU A 232 28.71 8.27 -18.16
C GLU A 232 27.44 8.49 -17.33
N SER A 233 27.17 9.73 -16.91
CA SER A 233 25.97 10.09 -16.17
C SER A 233 24.68 9.78 -16.94
N LYS A 234 24.66 10.01 -18.26
CA LYS A 234 23.53 9.60 -19.13
C LYS A 234 23.33 8.09 -19.14
N THR A 235 24.41 7.31 -19.11
CA THR A 235 24.33 5.84 -19.04
C THR A 235 23.74 5.40 -17.70
N GLU A 236 24.21 5.98 -16.59
CA GLU A 236 23.68 5.70 -15.25
C GLU A 236 22.17 6.00 -15.14
N PHE A 237 21.71 7.12 -15.72
CA PHE A 237 20.29 7.46 -15.78
C PHE A 237 19.45 6.36 -16.45
N PHE A 238 19.90 5.84 -17.60
CA PHE A 238 19.20 4.77 -18.28
C PHE A 238 19.28 3.44 -17.54
N GLU A 239 20.37 3.17 -16.81
CA GLU A 239 20.47 1.99 -15.96
C GLU A 239 19.47 2.03 -14.79
N GLU A 240 19.34 3.17 -14.10
CA GLU A 240 18.33 3.34 -13.06
C GLU A 240 16.90 3.33 -13.61
N THR A 241 16.68 3.92 -14.78
CA THR A 241 15.39 3.85 -15.49
C THR A 241 15.06 2.40 -15.86
N ALA A 242 16.04 1.62 -16.30
CA ALA A 242 15.86 0.20 -16.59
C ALA A 242 15.49 -0.60 -15.33
N LYS A 243 16.09 -0.31 -14.17
CA LYS A 243 15.70 -0.90 -12.87
C LYS A 243 14.26 -0.54 -12.49
N LYS A 244 13.83 0.71 -12.73
CA LYS A 244 12.43 1.12 -12.51
C LYS A 244 11.45 0.42 -13.47
N LEU A 245 11.80 0.28 -14.75
CA LEU A 245 10.99 -0.43 -15.75
C LEU A 245 10.76 -1.90 -15.36
N LEU A 246 11.69 -2.50 -14.61
CA LEU A 246 11.51 -3.86 -14.12
C LEU A 246 10.33 -4.00 -13.16
N GLN A 247 9.93 -2.94 -12.44
CA GLN A 247 8.80 -2.96 -11.50
C GLN A 247 7.45 -3.35 -12.13
N PHE A 248 7.33 -3.25 -13.45
CA PHE A 248 6.17 -3.73 -14.19
C PHE A 248 6.26 -5.25 -14.35
N GLN A 249 5.33 -5.95 -13.72
CA GLN A 249 5.28 -7.42 -13.77
C GLN A 249 4.82 -7.93 -15.14
N GLU A 250 3.85 -7.25 -15.74
CA GLU A 250 3.29 -7.60 -17.03
C GLU A 250 4.24 -7.17 -18.16
N GLU A 251 4.52 -8.08 -19.10
CA GLU A 251 5.54 -7.88 -20.13
C GLU A 251 5.11 -6.85 -21.16
N LEU A 252 3.85 -6.86 -21.59
CA LEU A 252 3.33 -5.90 -22.56
C LEU A 252 3.31 -4.48 -21.98
N GLU A 253 2.88 -4.29 -20.73
CA GLU A 253 2.91 -3.02 -20.01
C GLU A 253 4.35 -2.50 -19.94
N ARG A 254 5.29 -3.37 -19.57
CA ARG A 254 6.71 -3.01 -19.52
C ARG A 254 7.26 -2.60 -20.90
N GLU A 255 6.94 -3.33 -21.97
CA GLU A 255 7.35 -2.99 -23.35
C GLU A 255 6.77 -1.63 -23.78
N ASN A 256 5.49 -1.35 -23.47
CA ASN A 256 4.87 -0.05 -23.75
C ASN A 256 5.58 1.11 -23.03
N TYR A 257 5.97 0.92 -21.75
CA TYR A 257 6.74 1.94 -21.03
C TYR A 257 8.18 2.06 -21.52
N ILE A 258 8.82 0.97 -21.97
CA ILE A 258 10.12 1.03 -22.64
C ILE A 258 10.01 1.90 -23.90
N GLU A 259 8.99 1.70 -24.73
CA GLU A 259 8.74 2.49 -25.94
C GLU A 259 8.49 3.96 -25.62
N ALA A 260 7.69 4.26 -24.59
CA ALA A 260 7.41 5.63 -24.16
C ALA A 260 8.68 6.35 -23.66
N VAL A 261 9.51 5.67 -22.85
CA VAL A 261 10.79 6.22 -22.38
C VAL A 261 11.76 6.39 -23.55
N ALA A 262 11.89 5.38 -24.42
CA ALA A 262 12.76 5.42 -25.58
C ALA A 262 12.44 6.61 -26.49
N SER A 263 11.15 6.80 -26.78
CA SER A 263 10.66 7.92 -27.61
C SER A 263 10.94 9.27 -26.96
N ARG A 264 10.67 9.42 -25.66
CA ARG A 264 10.87 10.68 -24.92
C ARG A 264 12.33 11.11 -24.87
N TYR A 265 13.23 10.16 -24.63
CA TYR A 265 14.66 10.41 -24.44
C TYR A 265 15.49 10.19 -25.71
N GLN A 266 14.83 9.89 -26.84
CA GLN A 266 15.46 9.65 -28.14
C GLN A 266 16.57 8.59 -28.08
N VAL A 267 16.34 7.53 -27.30
CA VAL A 267 17.21 6.35 -27.25
C VAL A 267 16.57 5.23 -28.05
N GLY A 268 17.38 4.36 -28.65
CA GLY A 268 16.85 3.23 -29.42
C GLY A 268 16.03 2.29 -28.53
N PHE A 269 14.81 1.95 -28.96
CA PHE A 269 13.92 1.03 -28.25
C PHE A 269 14.62 -0.28 -27.89
N GLU A 270 15.25 -0.94 -28.88
CA GLU A 270 15.97 -2.21 -28.66
C GLU A 270 17.19 -2.06 -27.75
N GLN A 271 17.83 -0.88 -27.72
CA GLN A 271 18.96 -0.61 -26.81
C GLN A 271 18.48 -0.56 -25.36
N LEU A 272 17.44 0.23 -25.08
CA LEU A 272 16.85 0.33 -23.74
C LEU A 272 16.25 -1.02 -23.31
N ARG A 273 15.55 -1.70 -24.22
CA ARG A 273 14.98 -3.03 -23.98
C ARG A 273 16.07 -4.06 -23.62
N SER A 274 17.19 -4.06 -24.33
CA SER A 274 18.34 -4.92 -24.02
C SER A 274 18.93 -4.59 -22.65
N MET A 275 19.04 -3.31 -22.30
CA MET A 275 19.49 -2.87 -20.98
C MET A 275 18.56 -3.37 -19.86
N VAL A 276 17.23 -3.28 -20.05
CA VAL A 276 16.24 -3.84 -19.11
C VAL A 276 16.42 -5.36 -18.94
N LYS A 277 16.64 -6.09 -20.04
CA LYS A 277 16.91 -7.55 -20.00
C LYS A 277 18.25 -7.88 -19.33
N ASN A 278 19.27 -7.05 -19.48
CA ASN A 278 20.57 -7.26 -18.83
C ASN A 278 20.51 -6.96 -17.33
N GLN A 279 19.86 -5.85 -16.94
CA GLN A 279 19.55 -5.56 -15.53
C GLN A 279 18.70 -6.68 -14.92
N ALA A 280 17.85 -7.30 -15.73
CA ALA A 280 17.13 -8.48 -15.32
C ALA A 280 18.06 -9.66 -14.99
N ALA A 281 18.90 -10.06 -15.92
CA ALA A 281 19.83 -11.17 -15.72
C ALA A 281 20.79 -10.94 -14.53
N ARG A 282 21.19 -9.69 -14.26
CA ARG A 282 22.10 -9.32 -13.17
C ARG A 282 21.48 -9.31 -11.76
N GLY A 283 20.19 -9.65 -11.63
CA GLY A 283 19.54 -9.72 -10.32
C GLY A 283 19.30 -8.35 -9.66
N ALA A 284 19.33 -7.25 -10.43
CA ALA A 284 19.12 -5.88 -9.95
C ALA A 284 17.66 -5.56 -9.56
N TYR A 285 16.94 -6.54 -9.00
CA TYR A 285 15.55 -6.44 -8.60
C TYR A 285 15.41 -6.70 -7.09
N PRO A 286 15.35 -5.64 -6.26
CA PRO A 286 14.81 -5.76 -4.91
C PRO A 286 13.28 -5.71 -5.00
N GLY A 287 12.63 -6.86 -5.20
CA GLY A 287 11.17 -6.97 -5.10
C GLY A 287 10.49 -7.94 -6.06
N LYS A 288 10.05 -9.09 -5.54
CA LYS A 288 9.14 -10.08 -6.15
C LYS A 288 9.72 -10.87 -7.34
N GLU A 289 9.97 -12.15 -7.03
CA GLU A 289 10.31 -13.27 -7.91
C GLU A 289 9.78 -13.11 -9.35
N ARG A 290 10.72 -13.09 -10.30
CA ARG A 290 10.42 -13.25 -11.72
C ARG A 290 9.85 -14.62 -11.98
N ARG A 291 8.63 -14.67 -12.50
CA ARG A 291 8.18 -15.79 -13.33
C ARG A 291 8.69 -15.56 -14.75
N THR A 292 9.63 -16.38 -15.19
CA THR A 292 9.98 -16.53 -16.60
C THR A 292 8.96 -17.45 -17.25
N LEU A 293 8.28 -16.96 -18.29
CA LEU A 293 7.55 -17.79 -19.25
C LEU A 293 8.43 -18.04 -20.48
N LYS A 294 8.48 -19.30 -20.92
CA LYS A 294 8.48 -19.84 -22.30
C LYS A 294 8.80 -21.35 -22.15
N SER A 295 8.16 -22.30 -22.82
CA SER A 295 7.55 -22.35 -24.15
C SER A 295 6.36 -23.35 -24.17
N GLY A 296 5.57 -23.33 -25.24
CA GLY A 296 4.21 -23.85 -25.26
C GLY A 296 4.03 -25.37 -25.32
N VAL A 297 2.95 -25.83 -24.67
CA VAL A 297 1.89 -26.70 -25.19
C VAL A 297 0.62 -26.34 -24.40
N GLN A 298 -0.52 -26.26 -25.07
CA GLN A 298 -1.83 -26.04 -24.44
C GLN A 298 -2.14 -27.15 -23.42
N LYS A 299 -2.40 -26.78 -22.16
CA LYS A 299 -3.41 -27.43 -21.29
C LYS A 299 -3.72 -26.55 -20.06
N ASP A 300 -4.97 -26.16 -19.99
CA ASP A 300 -5.78 -25.60 -18.90
C ASP A 300 -5.17 -24.67 -17.81
N LYS A 301 -5.77 -23.48 -17.76
CA LYS A 301 -5.62 -22.43 -16.74
C LYS A 301 -5.88 -22.95 -15.31
N LYS A 302 -4.90 -22.79 -14.41
CA LYS A 302 -5.14 -22.46 -12.99
C LYS A 302 -4.24 -21.30 -12.58
N LYS A 303 -4.81 -20.35 -11.82
CA LYS A 303 -4.12 -19.16 -11.28
C LYS A 303 -2.86 -19.56 -10.51
N PRO A 304 -1.84 -18.68 -10.41
CA PRO A 304 -0.67 -18.97 -9.59
C PRO A 304 -1.03 -19.09 -8.11
N ASP A 305 -0.76 -20.27 -7.56
CA ASP A 305 -1.28 -20.68 -6.26
C ASP A 305 -0.42 -20.14 -5.10
N GLY A 306 -0.96 -19.15 -4.37
CA GLY A 306 -0.35 -18.64 -3.14
C GLY A 306 -0.24 -19.72 -2.07
N MET A 307 -0.94 -20.83 -2.22
CA MET A 307 -0.86 -21.97 -1.31
C MET A 307 0.36 -22.85 -1.54
N LYS A 308 0.68 -23.13 -2.82
CA LYS A 308 1.92 -23.80 -3.23
C LYS A 308 3.14 -23.10 -2.59
N GLN A 309 3.17 -21.77 -2.58
CA GLN A 309 4.25 -21.01 -1.92
C GLN A 309 4.33 -21.21 -0.39
N SER A 310 3.20 -21.34 0.31
CA SER A 310 3.18 -21.58 1.76
C SER A 310 3.63 -22.99 2.13
N GLN A 311 3.24 -24.00 1.35
CA GLN A 311 3.74 -25.37 1.49
C GLN A 311 5.24 -25.45 1.21
N ARG A 312 5.71 -24.76 0.16
CA ARG A 312 7.14 -24.63 -0.16
C ARG A 312 7.94 -24.04 1.00
N LEU A 313 7.45 -22.93 1.57
CA LEU A 313 8.09 -22.26 2.69
C LEU A 313 8.19 -23.18 3.92
N LEU A 314 7.11 -23.89 4.26
CA LEU A 314 7.12 -24.80 5.40
C LEU A 314 8.11 -25.96 5.22
N LEU A 315 8.26 -26.51 4.01
CA LEU A 315 9.28 -27.51 3.71
C LEU A 315 10.69 -26.96 3.84
N THR A 316 10.95 -25.74 3.36
CA THR A 316 12.25 -25.08 3.56
C THR A 316 12.57 -24.92 5.04
N TRP A 317 11.60 -24.56 5.88
CA TRP A 317 11.77 -24.46 7.34
C TRP A 317 12.11 -25.80 7.98
N LEU A 318 11.43 -26.88 7.57
CA LEU A 318 11.74 -28.24 7.99
C LEU A 318 13.11 -28.73 7.52
N ILE A 319 13.67 -28.17 6.45
CA ILE A 319 14.98 -28.57 5.92
C ILE A 319 16.12 -27.78 6.60
N GLU A 320 15.91 -26.48 6.84
CA GLU A 320 16.96 -25.58 7.33
C GLU A 320 17.23 -25.72 8.83
N ASP A 321 16.20 -25.99 9.64
CA ASP A 321 16.33 -26.11 11.09
C ASP A 321 15.66 -27.38 11.60
N THR A 322 16.46 -28.43 11.80
CA THR A 322 16.01 -29.77 12.21
C THR A 322 15.26 -29.75 13.54
N ARG A 323 15.51 -28.77 14.41
CA ARG A 323 14.84 -28.60 15.71
C ARG A 323 13.36 -28.23 15.55
N LEU A 324 13.01 -27.57 14.44
CA LEU A 324 11.62 -27.20 14.15
C LEU A 324 10.76 -28.42 13.81
N PHE A 325 11.35 -29.56 13.46
CA PHE A 325 10.60 -30.78 13.15
C PHE A 325 9.71 -31.21 14.34
N GLU A 326 10.26 -31.26 15.55
CA GLU A 326 9.53 -31.66 16.77
C GLU A 326 8.37 -30.71 17.12
N ILE A 327 8.45 -29.46 16.66
CA ILE A 327 7.40 -28.46 16.84
C ILE A 327 6.35 -28.59 15.75
N ILE A 328 6.76 -28.69 14.49
CA ILE A 328 5.86 -28.71 13.33
C ILE A 328 5.09 -30.03 13.24
N GLU A 329 5.70 -31.18 13.56
CA GLU A 329 5.05 -32.50 13.45
C GLU A 329 3.80 -32.66 14.35
N LYS A 330 3.72 -31.86 15.42
CA LYS A 330 2.56 -31.83 16.33
C LYS A 330 1.30 -31.26 15.64
N TYR A 331 1.48 -30.49 14.58
CA TYR A 331 0.42 -29.70 13.94
C TYR A 331 0.21 -30.04 12.47
N ILE A 332 1.30 -30.33 11.76
CA ILE A 332 1.33 -30.61 10.33
C ILE A 332 1.79 -32.06 10.11
N THR A 333 1.12 -32.72 9.18
CA THR A 333 1.45 -34.06 8.69
C THR A 333 1.71 -33.99 7.18
N PRO A 334 2.32 -35.02 6.55
CA PRO A 334 2.48 -35.04 5.10
C PRO A 334 1.15 -34.89 4.33
N GLU A 335 0.04 -35.36 4.89
CA GLU A 335 -1.31 -35.23 4.31
C GLU A 335 -1.81 -33.77 4.26
N ASP A 336 -1.18 -32.85 4.99
CA ASP A 336 -1.54 -31.44 4.94
C ASP A 336 -0.91 -30.69 3.75
N PHE A 337 -0.06 -31.36 2.97
CA PHE A 337 0.49 -30.84 1.73
C PHE A 337 -0.38 -31.26 0.54
N THR A 338 -1.19 -30.34 0.03
CA THR A 338 -2.14 -30.62 -1.06
C THR A 338 -1.49 -30.70 -2.44
N GLU A 339 -0.24 -30.24 -2.57
CA GLU A 339 0.53 -30.33 -3.80
C GLU A 339 1.26 -31.67 -3.86
N GLY A 340 0.99 -32.51 -4.88
CA GLY A 340 1.50 -33.88 -4.93
C GLY A 340 3.03 -34.01 -4.83
N LEU A 341 3.77 -33.08 -5.43
CA LEU A 341 5.23 -33.01 -5.30
C LEU A 341 5.66 -32.75 -3.84
N TYR A 342 5.03 -31.79 -3.18
CA TYR A 342 5.36 -31.39 -1.81
C TYR A 342 4.89 -32.40 -0.77
N HIS A 343 3.77 -33.06 -1.00
CA HIS A 343 3.33 -34.23 -0.24
C HIS A 343 4.41 -35.32 -0.26
N THR A 344 4.94 -35.63 -1.44
CA THR A 344 5.96 -36.68 -1.61
C THR A 344 7.25 -36.30 -0.87
N VAL A 345 7.71 -35.04 -1.03
CA VAL A 345 8.87 -34.52 -0.29
C VAL A 345 8.63 -34.53 1.22
N ALA A 346 7.45 -34.12 1.69
CA ALA A 346 7.09 -34.12 3.10
C ALA A 346 7.12 -35.54 3.68
N SER A 347 6.51 -36.52 3.01
CA SER A 347 6.50 -37.91 3.44
C SER A 347 7.91 -38.47 3.61
N MET A 348 8.80 -38.22 2.65
CA MET A 348 10.20 -38.64 2.73
C MET A 348 10.98 -37.92 3.82
N LEU A 349 10.77 -36.62 4.01
CA LEU A 349 11.42 -35.86 5.07
C LEU A 349 10.99 -36.37 6.45
N TYR A 350 9.69 -36.59 6.67
CA TYR A 350 9.17 -37.08 7.95
C TYR A 350 9.69 -38.49 8.27
N GLU A 351 9.80 -39.36 7.26
CA GLU A 351 10.39 -40.69 7.44
C GLU A 351 11.87 -40.60 7.82
N GLN A 352 12.65 -39.76 7.13
CA GLN A 352 14.07 -39.57 7.42
C GLN A 352 14.33 -38.93 8.80
N TYR A 353 13.47 -37.99 9.21
CA TYR A 353 13.52 -37.41 10.55
C TYR A 353 13.25 -38.45 11.65
N ARG A 354 12.29 -39.35 11.45
CA ARG A 354 12.02 -40.47 12.39
C ARG A 354 13.16 -41.49 12.44
N GLN A 355 13.91 -41.64 11.35
CA GLN A 355 15.09 -42.51 11.27
C GLN A 355 16.37 -41.83 11.78
N GLY A 356 16.31 -40.55 12.17
CA GLY A 356 17.41 -39.80 12.78
C GLY A 356 18.49 -39.31 11.80
N ALA A 357 18.29 -39.42 10.48
CA ALA A 357 19.26 -38.98 9.48
C ALA A 357 18.56 -38.41 8.23
N VAL A 358 18.65 -37.08 8.06
CA VAL A 358 18.14 -36.39 6.87
C VAL A 358 19.22 -36.37 5.79
N ASN A 359 18.90 -36.94 4.63
CA ASN A 359 19.78 -36.95 3.46
C ASN A 359 19.06 -36.31 2.26
N PRO A 360 19.31 -35.01 2.01
CA PRO A 360 18.76 -34.27 0.87
C PRO A 360 18.99 -34.93 -0.48
N ALA A 361 20.17 -35.52 -0.70
CA ALA A 361 20.52 -36.12 -1.98
C ALA A 361 19.65 -37.33 -2.31
N ARG A 362 19.25 -38.12 -1.29
CA ARG A 362 18.32 -39.25 -1.46
C ARG A 362 16.92 -38.80 -1.85
N ILE A 363 16.48 -37.64 -1.37
CA ILE A 363 15.16 -37.09 -1.68
C ILE A 363 15.14 -36.59 -3.13
N ILE A 364 16.16 -35.85 -3.54
CA ILE A 364 16.29 -35.35 -4.92
C ILE A 364 16.39 -36.51 -5.92
N SER A 365 17.15 -37.56 -5.62
CA SER A 365 17.34 -38.71 -6.52
C SER A 365 16.11 -39.59 -6.72
N ASN A 366 15.06 -39.42 -5.91
CA ASN A 366 13.82 -40.19 -6.01
C ASN A 366 12.89 -39.66 -7.12
N PHE A 367 13.13 -38.44 -7.61
CA PHE A 367 12.40 -37.86 -8.73
C PHE A 367 13.15 -38.16 -10.03
N THR A 368 12.46 -38.66 -11.05
CA THR A 368 13.07 -39.01 -12.35
C THR A 368 13.03 -37.87 -13.35
N GLU A 369 12.08 -36.94 -13.20
CA GLU A 369 11.87 -35.81 -14.08
C GLU A 369 12.81 -34.64 -13.72
N GLU A 370 13.48 -34.07 -14.72
CA GLU A 370 14.47 -32.99 -14.52
C GLU A 370 13.84 -31.75 -13.86
N GLU A 371 12.59 -31.44 -14.20
CA GLU A 371 11.85 -30.31 -13.63
C GLU A 371 11.47 -30.53 -12.16
N GLU A 372 11.09 -31.75 -11.78
CA GLU A 372 10.81 -32.11 -10.38
C GLU A 372 12.09 -32.11 -9.56
N GLN A 373 13.19 -32.66 -10.10
CA GLN A 373 14.50 -32.61 -9.46
C GLN A 373 14.97 -31.17 -9.22
N LYS A 374 14.78 -30.27 -10.19
CA LYS A 374 15.09 -28.84 -10.03
C LYS A 374 14.23 -28.18 -8.95
N GLU A 375 12.91 -28.45 -8.95
CA GLU A 375 12.00 -27.87 -7.96
C GLU A 375 12.29 -28.36 -6.54
N VAL A 376 12.59 -29.65 -6.38
CA VAL A 376 12.98 -30.25 -5.09
C VAL A 376 14.35 -29.76 -4.65
N ALA A 377 15.34 -29.70 -5.55
CA ALA A 377 16.66 -29.14 -5.25
C ALA A 377 16.59 -27.66 -4.82
N ALA A 378 15.63 -26.90 -5.36
CA ALA A 378 15.40 -25.53 -4.93
C ALA A 378 14.89 -25.43 -3.48
N LEU A 379 14.15 -26.43 -2.97
CA LEU A 379 13.75 -26.48 -1.56
C LEU A 379 14.95 -26.58 -0.62
N PHE A 380 15.95 -27.38 -0.98
CA PHE A 380 17.16 -27.61 -0.19
C PHE A 380 18.20 -26.50 -0.31
N ASN A 381 18.19 -25.76 -1.41
CA ASN A 381 19.08 -24.61 -1.63
C ASN A 381 18.47 -23.28 -1.19
N ALA A 382 17.17 -23.25 -0.88
CA ALA A 382 16.52 -22.07 -0.35
C ALA A 382 17.02 -21.79 1.08
N ARG A 383 17.31 -20.51 1.35
CA ARG A 383 17.61 -20.03 2.70
C ARG A 383 16.48 -19.14 3.16
N ILE A 384 16.05 -19.30 4.41
CA ILE A 384 15.19 -18.35 5.09
C ILE A 384 16.07 -17.14 5.41
N TYR A 385 15.71 -15.98 4.85
CA TYR A 385 16.41 -14.75 5.17
C TYR A 385 16.36 -14.50 6.68
N PRO A 386 17.46 -14.04 7.31
CA PRO A 386 17.48 -13.79 8.74
C PRO A 386 16.46 -12.70 9.06
N VAL A 387 15.43 -13.08 9.81
CA VAL A 387 14.53 -12.13 10.45
C VAL A 387 15.28 -11.56 11.66
N GLU A 388 15.33 -10.24 11.78
CA GLU A 388 16.19 -9.55 12.76
C GLU A 388 15.81 -9.85 14.23
N ASN A 389 14.63 -10.43 14.47
CA ASN A 389 14.10 -10.71 15.80
C ASN A 389 13.44 -12.12 15.89
N GLN A 390 13.71 -12.85 16.97
CA GLN A 390 13.16 -14.18 17.25
C GLN A 390 11.62 -14.19 17.27
N ALA A 391 11.00 -13.18 17.86
CA ALA A 391 9.55 -13.07 17.94
C ALA A 391 8.88 -12.97 16.56
N GLU A 392 9.54 -12.35 15.58
CA GLU A 392 9.02 -12.25 14.22
C GLU A 392 9.18 -13.57 13.46
N ARG A 393 10.26 -14.33 13.74
CA ARG A 393 10.46 -15.69 13.21
C ARG A 393 9.38 -16.64 13.75
N GLU A 394 9.10 -16.60 15.04
CA GLU A 394 8.03 -17.39 15.69
C GLU A 394 6.65 -17.07 15.12
N LYS A 395 6.37 -15.78 14.90
CA LYS A 395 5.14 -15.33 14.27
C LYS A 395 5.02 -15.84 12.83
N ALA A 396 6.07 -15.70 12.02
CA ALA A 396 6.08 -16.18 10.64
C ALA A 396 5.90 -17.71 10.53
N LEU A 397 6.45 -18.47 11.49
CA LEU A 397 6.25 -19.91 11.57
C LEU A 397 4.78 -20.24 11.82
N THR A 398 4.22 -19.60 12.83
CA THR A 398 2.86 -19.81 13.30
C THR A 398 1.87 -19.51 12.18
N GLU A 399 2.03 -18.37 11.51
CA GLU A 399 1.20 -17.98 10.36
C GLU A 399 1.31 -18.98 9.20
N THR A 400 2.51 -19.51 8.93
CA THR A 400 2.73 -20.49 7.87
C THR A 400 2.07 -21.84 8.18
N ILE A 401 2.23 -22.36 9.40
CA ILE A 401 1.59 -23.59 9.87
C ILE A 401 0.06 -23.45 9.80
N VAL A 402 -0.49 -22.36 10.36
CA VAL A 402 -1.95 -22.12 10.37
C VAL A 402 -2.48 -22.07 8.93
N ARG A 403 -1.77 -21.41 8.02
CA ARG A 403 -2.17 -21.30 6.62
C ARG A 403 -2.13 -22.64 5.89
N VAL A 404 -1.09 -23.46 6.09
CA VAL A 404 -1.00 -24.82 5.53
C VAL A 404 -2.11 -25.71 6.08
N LYS A 405 -2.32 -25.70 7.40
CA LYS A 405 -3.35 -26.53 8.03
C LYS A 405 -4.76 -26.15 7.58
N LYS A 406 -5.06 -24.85 7.52
CA LYS A 406 -6.36 -24.34 7.05
C LYS A 406 -6.64 -24.79 5.62
N ASN A 407 -5.66 -24.66 4.74
CA ASN A 407 -5.85 -25.06 3.36
C ASN A 407 -6.00 -26.58 3.20
N SER A 408 -5.25 -27.38 3.95
CA SER A 408 -5.46 -28.84 4.01
C SER A 408 -6.90 -29.18 4.39
N LEU A 409 -7.47 -28.51 5.39
CA LEU A 409 -8.85 -28.71 5.81
C LEU A 409 -9.87 -28.31 4.74
N GLU A 410 -9.66 -27.16 4.10
CA GLU A 410 -10.50 -26.71 2.99
C GLU A 410 -10.42 -27.68 1.80
N TYR A 411 -9.23 -28.19 1.49
CA TYR A 411 -9.01 -29.16 0.43
C TYR A 411 -9.67 -30.50 0.74
N ARG A 412 -9.48 -31.04 1.95
CA ARG A 412 -10.13 -32.26 2.43
C ARG A 412 -11.65 -32.12 2.41
N ALA A 413 -12.19 -30.99 2.88
CA ALA A 413 -13.63 -30.73 2.87
C ALA A 413 -14.20 -30.67 1.45
N ALA A 414 -13.46 -30.12 0.49
CA ALA A 414 -13.88 -30.04 -0.91
C ALA A 414 -13.81 -31.38 -1.66
N HIS A 415 -13.02 -32.34 -1.16
CA HIS A 415 -12.80 -33.66 -1.80
C HIS A 415 -13.34 -34.83 -0.96
N LEU A 416 -14.07 -34.55 0.13
CA LEU A 416 -14.69 -35.58 0.96
C LEU A 416 -15.95 -36.13 0.29
N ASP A 417 -16.13 -37.45 0.34
CA ASP A 417 -17.38 -38.07 -0.10
C ASP A 417 -18.54 -37.59 0.81
N PRO A 418 -19.68 -37.14 0.27
CA PRO A 418 -20.84 -36.69 1.06
C PRO A 418 -21.37 -37.73 2.06
N THR A 419 -21.02 -39.01 1.88
CA THR A 419 -21.43 -40.11 2.77
C THR A 419 -20.39 -40.46 3.84
N ASP A 420 -19.19 -39.86 3.82
CA ASP A 420 -18.14 -40.11 4.80
C ASP A 420 -18.31 -39.25 6.07
N ILE A 421 -19.22 -39.72 6.93
CA ILE A 421 -19.51 -39.09 8.23
C ILE A 421 -18.27 -39.09 9.15
N ALA A 422 -17.39 -40.09 9.03
CA ALA A 422 -16.18 -40.19 9.85
C ALA A 422 -15.14 -39.13 9.44
N GLY A 423 -14.90 -38.97 8.14
CA GLY A 423 -14.02 -37.94 7.61
C GLY A 423 -14.51 -36.52 7.92
N LEU A 424 -15.83 -36.29 7.89
CA LEU A 424 -16.43 -35.00 8.27
C LEU A 424 -16.21 -34.70 9.76
N GLN A 425 -16.40 -35.69 10.64
CA GLN A 425 -16.11 -35.54 12.07
C GLN A 425 -14.63 -35.24 12.34
N GLN A 426 -13.72 -35.86 11.57
CA GLN A 426 -12.29 -35.60 11.68
C GLN A 426 -11.92 -34.17 11.26
N ILE A 427 -12.49 -33.66 10.15
CA ILE A 427 -12.29 -32.27 9.70
C ILE A 427 -12.81 -31.28 10.75
N ILE A 428 -13.98 -31.53 11.34
CA ILE A 428 -14.54 -30.66 12.40
C ILE A 428 -13.64 -30.64 13.64
N ASN A 429 -13.09 -31.79 14.03
CA ASN A 429 -12.18 -31.88 15.17
C ASN A 429 -10.84 -31.16 14.89
N ASP A 430 -10.28 -31.32 13.69
CA ASP A 430 -9.06 -30.64 13.27
C ASP A 430 -9.28 -29.12 13.12
N GLN A 431 -10.47 -28.68 12.68
CA GLN A 431 -10.84 -27.26 12.62
C GLN A 431 -10.90 -26.64 14.02
N LYS A 432 -11.45 -27.34 15.02
CA LYS A 432 -11.44 -26.88 16.42
C LYS A 432 -10.01 -26.75 16.97
N LYS A 433 -9.11 -27.67 16.62
CA LYS A 433 -7.69 -27.58 16.98
C LYS A 433 -7.03 -26.38 16.30
N LEU A 434 -7.33 -26.12 15.04
CA LEU A 434 -6.83 -24.95 14.30
C LEU A 434 -7.29 -23.63 14.93
N ASP A 435 -8.54 -23.54 15.37
CA ASP A 435 -9.06 -22.32 16.02
C ASP A 435 -8.40 -22.09 17.40
N GLN A 436 -8.03 -23.16 18.11
CA GLN A 436 -7.21 -23.08 19.32
C GLN A 436 -5.78 -22.63 19.02
N MET A 437 -5.21 -23.04 17.88
CA MET A 437 -3.87 -22.66 17.42
C MET A 437 -3.74 -21.20 16.99
N GLN A 438 -4.81 -20.58 16.48
CA GLN A 438 -4.80 -19.16 16.09
C GLN A 438 -4.50 -18.20 17.26
N ASN A 439 -4.61 -18.69 18.50
CA ASN A 439 -4.32 -17.95 19.74
C ASN A 439 -3.06 -18.45 20.47
N LEU A 440 -2.34 -19.44 19.92
CA LEU A 440 -1.13 -20.01 20.51
C LEU A 440 0.13 -19.31 19.96
N HIS A 441 1.05 -18.98 20.86
CA HIS A 441 2.40 -18.52 20.51
C HIS A 441 3.33 -19.75 20.45
N ILE A 442 3.90 -20.03 19.28
CA ILE A 442 4.86 -21.12 19.09
C ILE A 442 6.26 -20.58 19.40
N SER A 443 6.80 -20.96 20.56
CA SER A 443 8.20 -20.69 20.93
C SER A 443 9.15 -21.60 20.15
N ILE A 444 10.25 -21.04 19.64
CA ILE A 444 11.30 -21.78 18.91
C ILE A 444 12.43 -22.27 19.85
N ASP A 445 12.38 -21.91 21.14
CA ASP A 445 13.33 -22.35 22.19
C ASP A 445 13.14 -23.80 22.67
#